data_AF-A0A0R2TGK0-F1
#
_entry.id   AF-A0A0R2TGK0-F1
#
_cell.length_a   1.000
_cell.length_b   1.000
_cell.length_c   1.000
_cell.angle_alpha   90.00
_cell.angle_beta   90.00
_cell.angle_gamma   90.00
#
_symmetry.space_group_name_H-M   'P 1'
#
loop_
_entity.id
_entity.type
_entity.pdbx_description
1 polymer ?
#
loop_
_entity_poly.entity_id
_entity_poly.type
_entity_poly.pdbx_seq_one_letter_code
_entity_poly.pdbx_strand_id
1 'polypeptide(L)'
;MFENTLLGRLIEFDPFTNIWFYITLYTYWSYMSFRILGVDRYTLHKAKQGNLEALYKIEVLSDFYCGSIKNVEGSRLVRMVAITSFVMGVLLTYGFYYQSHLSQAISFFFFPWAGLHALSHVTARKILEQKLKGAARALILRRQSLITRLLSLPILVFSALWGFVQIVKGYYS
;
A
#
# COMPACT_ATOMS: atom_id res chain seq x y z
N MET A 1 -16.66 1.46 35.25
CA MET A 1 -15.86 2.45 35.99
C MET A 1 -14.62 2.88 35.19
N PHE A 2 -14.79 3.25 33.90
CA PHE A 2 -13.74 3.81 33.04
C PHE A 2 -14.25 5.00 32.20
N GLU A 3 -15.52 5.41 32.38
CA GLU A 3 -16.18 6.42 31.52
C GLU A 3 -15.92 7.88 31.93
N ASN A 4 -15.31 8.14 33.09
CA ASN A 4 -15.22 9.49 33.66
C ASN A 4 -13.78 10.02 33.87
N THR A 5 -12.75 9.36 33.34
CA THR A 5 -11.43 9.99 33.29
C THR A 5 -11.34 10.81 32.01
N LEU A 6 -10.82 12.03 32.10
CA LEU A 6 -10.53 12.88 30.94
C LEU A 6 -9.77 12.12 29.83
N LEU A 7 -9.05 11.06 30.20
CA LEU A 7 -8.42 10.09 29.31
C LEU A 7 -9.40 9.33 28.39
N GLY A 8 -10.58 8.92 28.86
CA GLY A 8 -11.58 8.24 28.02
C GLY A 8 -12.16 9.16 26.93
N ARG A 9 -12.38 10.44 27.27
CA ARG A 9 -12.79 11.48 26.30
C ARG A 9 -11.64 11.95 25.39
N LEU A 10 -10.40 11.98 25.89
CA LEU A 10 -9.21 12.28 25.08
C LEU A 10 -8.82 11.13 24.14
N ILE A 11 -9.27 9.91 24.43
CA ILE A 11 -9.10 8.70 23.60
C ILE A 11 -10.36 8.42 22.76
N GLU A 12 -11.27 9.37 22.60
CA GLU A 12 -12.08 9.44 21.37
C GLU A 12 -11.15 9.86 20.23
N PHE A 13 -10.24 8.95 19.87
CA PHE A 13 -9.36 9.05 18.72
C PHE A 13 -10.23 8.70 17.52
N ASP A 14 -11.16 9.59 17.15
CA ASP A 14 -11.83 9.49 15.87
C ASP A 14 -10.80 9.84 14.79
N PRO A 15 -10.29 8.85 14.05
CA PRO A 15 -9.21 9.09 13.09
C PRO A 15 -9.66 10.05 11.99
N PHE A 16 -10.94 10.08 11.65
CA PHE A 16 -11.44 10.87 10.52
C PHE A 16 -11.52 12.37 10.79
N THR A 17 -11.57 12.75 12.06
CA THR A 17 -11.59 14.16 12.49
C THR A 17 -10.18 14.69 12.77
N ASN A 18 -9.19 13.79 12.90
CA ASN A 18 -7.82 14.14 13.24
C ASN A 18 -6.95 14.39 11.98
N ILE A 19 -6.41 15.60 11.84
CA ILE A 19 -5.49 15.96 10.74
C ILE A 19 -4.27 15.02 10.65
N TRP A 20 -3.79 14.51 11.80
CA TRP A 20 -2.66 13.60 11.86
C TRP A 20 -2.93 12.26 11.19
N PHE A 21 -4.19 11.80 11.15
CA PHE A 21 -4.55 10.61 10.38
C PHE A 21 -4.27 10.84 8.90
N TYR A 22 -4.70 11.96 8.33
CA TYR A 22 -4.49 12.29 6.92
C TYR A 22 -3.02 12.53 6.60
N ILE A 23 -2.26 13.19 7.48
CA ILE A 23 -0.81 13.37 7.33
C ILE A 23 -0.11 12.01 7.33
N THR A 24 -0.45 11.14 8.28
CA THR A 24 0.08 9.77 8.37
C THR A 24 -0.27 8.95 7.13
N LEU A 25 -1.53 9.01 6.70
CA LEU A 25 -2.03 8.32 5.51
C LEU A 25 -1.27 8.79 4.26
N TYR A 26 -1.20 10.10 4.04
CA TYR A 26 -0.44 10.68 2.94
C TYR A 26 1.04 10.29 2.96
N THR A 27 1.69 10.39 4.12
CA THR A 27 3.12 10.06 4.28
C THR A 27 3.37 8.58 4.02
N TYR A 28 2.53 7.71 4.55
CA TYR A 28 2.57 6.27 4.30
C TYR A 28 2.43 5.94 2.81
N TRP A 29 1.45 6.55 2.13
CA TRP A 29 1.24 6.35 0.70
C TRP A 29 2.40 6.89 -0.15
N SER A 30 2.95 8.04 0.23
CA SER A 30 4.10 8.62 -0.44
C SER A 30 5.33 7.71 -0.33
N TYR A 31 5.57 7.16 0.86
CA TYR A 31 6.67 6.22 1.10
C TYR A 31 6.50 4.92 0.31
N MET A 32 5.31 4.29 0.37
CA MET A 32 5.02 3.04 -0.34
C MET A 32 5.08 3.21 -1.87
N SER A 33 4.69 4.38 -2.39
CA SER A 33 4.71 4.66 -3.83
C SER A 33 6.11 4.98 -4.38
N PHE A 34 7.12 5.19 -3.53
CA PHE A 34 8.45 5.62 -3.96
C PHE A 34 9.33 4.48 -4.47
N ARG A 35 9.11 3.24 -4.02
CA ARG A 35 10.00 2.10 -4.34
C ARG A 35 9.19 0.89 -4.78
N ILE A 36 9.55 0.31 -5.93
CA ILE A 36 8.94 -0.92 -6.44
C ILE A 36 10.04 -1.93 -6.72
N LEU A 37 9.92 -3.12 -6.12
CA LEU A 37 10.94 -4.17 -6.18
C LEU A 37 12.36 -3.62 -5.89
N GLY A 38 12.45 -2.73 -4.90
CA GLY A 38 13.71 -2.09 -4.49
C GLY A 38 14.17 -0.92 -5.34
N VAL A 39 13.58 -0.72 -6.52
CA VAL A 39 13.98 0.32 -7.46
C VAL A 39 13.24 1.62 -7.15
N ASP A 40 14.00 2.69 -6.94
CA ASP A 40 13.45 4.03 -6.74
C ASP A 40 13.07 4.70 -8.08
N ARG A 41 12.09 5.61 -8.02
CA ARG A 41 11.58 6.34 -9.18
C ARG A 41 12.64 7.16 -9.91
N TYR A 42 13.65 7.65 -9.19
CA TYR A 42 14.71 8.46 -9.78
C TYR A 42 15.65 7.62 -10.64
N THR A 43 16.00 6.42 -10.18
CA THR A 43 16.76 5.44 -10.98
C THR A 43 15.98 5.02 -12.23
N LEU A 44 14.65 4.80 -12.13
CA LEU A 44 13.80 4.54 -13.31
C LEU A 44 13.80 5.71 -14.30
N HIS A 45 13.80 6.94 -13.80
CA HIS A 45 13.85 8.13 -14.65
C HIS A 45 15.20 8.24 -15.38
N LYS A 46 16.32 8.04 -14.68
CA LYS A 46 17.66 8.02 -15.29
C LYS A 46 17.81 6.92 -16.34
N ALA A 47 17.27 5.74 -16.08
CA ALA A 47 17.29 4.65 -17.05
C ALA A 47 16.50 5.00 -18.33
N LYS A 48 15.39 5.75 -18.22
CA LYS A 48 14.65 6.28 -19.39
C LYS A 48 15.50 7.25 -20.21
N GLN A 49 16.41 7.99 -19.58
CA GLN A 49 17.34 8.91 -20.24
C GLN A 49 18.55 8.18 -20.87
N GLY A 50 18.60 6.85 -20.84
CA GLY A 50 19.69 6.07 -21.43
C GLY A 50 20.91 5.91 -20.52
N ASN A 51 20.81 6.23 -19.23
CA ASN A 51 21.92 6.05 -18.30
C ASN A 51 22.17 4.55 -18.02
N LEU A 52 23.34 4.05 -18.45
CA LEU A 52 23.75 2.66 -18.33
C LEU A 52 23.95 2.20 -16.87
N GLU A 53 24.46 3.08 -16.01
CA GLU A 53 24.65 2.81 -14.57
C GLU A 53 23.29 2.61 -13.88
N ALA A 54 22.30 3.45 -14.24
CA ALA A 54 20.93 3.32 -13.73
C ALA A 54 20.28 2.01 -14.20
N LEU A 55 20.50 1.59 -15.45
CA LEU A 55 20.00 0.31 -15.96
C LEU A 55 20.62 -0.87 -15.21
N TYR A 56 21.93 -0.85 -15.00
CA TYR A 56 22.62 -1.87 -14.22
C TYR A 56 22.09 -1.94 -12.77
N LYS A 57 21.93 -0.78 -12.13
CA LYS A 57 21.37 -0.68 -10.76
C LYS A 57 19.96 -1.24 -10.68
N ILE A 58 19.11 -1.00 -11.69
CA ILE A 58 17.77 -1.58 -11.76
C ILE A 58 17.84 -3.10 -11.79
N GLU A 59 18.71 -3.68 -12.61
CA GLU A 59 18.85 -5.13 -12.72
C GLU A 59 19.30 -5.74 -11.39
N VAL A 60 20.38 -5.24 -10.80
CA VAL A 60 20.91 -5.76 -9.52
C VAL A 60 19.87 -5.68 -8.41
N LEU A 61 19.21 -4.53 -8.24
CA LEU A 61 18.21 -4.36 -7.19
C LEU A 61 17.01 -5.27 -7.43
N SER A 62 16.43 -5.23 -8.62
CA SER A 62 15.24 -6.03 -8.88
C SER A 62 15.54 -7.53 -8.92
N ASP A 63 16.76 -7.98 -9.22
CA ASP A 63 17.17 -9.38 -9.09
C ASP A 63 17.21 -9.82 -7.62
N PHE A 64 17.75 -8.98 -6.72
CA PHE A 64 17.73 -9.26 -5.29
C PHE A 64 16.29 -9.42 -4.76
N TYR A 65 15.40 -8.49 -5.10
CA TYR A 65 13.99 -8.56 -4.67
C TYR A 65 13.22 -9.71 -5.34
N CYS A 66 13.44 -9.97 -6.64
CA CYS A 66 12.82 -11.10 -7.33
C CYS A 66 13.31 -12.45 -6.78
N GLY A 67 14.60 -12.56 -6.44
CA GLY A 67 15.16 -13.76 -5.81
C GLY A 67 14.54 -14.05 -4.45
N SER A 68 14.33 -13.02 -3.63
CA SER A 68 13.63 -13.14 -2.35
C SER A 68 12.20 -13.66 -2.54
N ILE A 69 11.48 -13.18 -3.57
CA ILE A 69 10.12 -13.64 -3.89
C ILE A 69 10.11 -15.07 -4.45
N LYS A 70 11.09 -15.43 -5.29
CA LYS A 70 11.22 -16.78 -5.87
C LYS A 70 11.42 -17.86 -4.81
N ASN A 71 12.14 -17.54 -3.74
CA ASN A 71 12.45 -18.47 -2.66
C ASN A 71 11.26 -18.69 -1.70
N VAL A 72 10.12 -18.05 -1.96
CA VAL A 72 8.90 -18.29 -1.18
C VAL A 72 8.21 -19.53 -1.75
N GLU A 73 8.26 -20.63 -1.01
CA GLU A 73 7.51 -21.85 -1.32
C GLU A 73 6.02 -21.56 -1.49
N GLY A 74 5.34 -22.31 -2.38
CA GLY A 74 3.90 -22.16 -2.61
C GLY A 74 3.07 -22.26 -1.32
N SER A 75 3.48 -23.13 -0.39
CA SER A 75 2.87 -23.27 0.94
C SER A 75 2.93 -21.97 1.77
N ARG A 76 4.03 -21.22 1.67
CA ARG A 76 4.23 -19.95 2.38
C ARG A 76 3.43 -18.82 1.73
N LEU A 77 3.33 -18.79 0.40
CA LEU A 77 2.46 -17.84 -0.31
C LEU A 77 1.00 -18.04 0.07
N VAL A 78 0.51 -19.28 0.09
CA VAL A 78 -0.88 -19.59 0.47
C VAL A 78 -1.17 -19.14 1.89
N ARG A 79 -0.25 -19.40 2.85
CA ARG A 79 -0.40 -18.92 4.23
C ARG A 79 -0.44 -17.39 4.32
N MET A 80 0.43 -16.69 3.60
CA MET A 80 0.43 -15.23 3.59
C MET A 80 -0.90 -14.67 3.05
N VAL A 81 -1.38 -15.19 1.92
CA VAL A 81 -2.66 -14.77 1.34
C VAL A 81 -3.83 -15.08 2.27
N ALA A 82 -3.84 -16.25 2.91
CA ALA A 82 -4.89 -16.63 3.86
C ALA A 82 -4.93 -15.68 5.07
N ILE A 83 -3.78 -15.41 5.69
CA ILE A 83 -3.68 -14.49 6.83
C ILE A 83 -4.08 -13.07 6.43
N THR A 84 -3.57 -12.57 5.29
CA THR A 84 -3.92 -11.24 4.80
C THR A 84 -5.41 -11.12 4.53
N SER A 85 -6.02 -12.13 3.88
CA SER A 85 -7.45 -12.14 3.58
C SER A 85 -8.30 -12.21 4.85
N PHE A 86 -7.88 -13.01 5.83
CA PHE A 86 -8.55 -13.10 7.13
C PHE A 86 -8.51 -11.76 7.87
N VAL A 87 -7.33 -11.16 8.01
CA VAL A 87 -7.15 -9.85 8.65
C VAL A 87 -7.96 -8.78 7.93
N MET A 88 -7.96 -8.78 6.60
CA MET A 88 -8.77 -7.86 5.81
C MET A 88 -10.26 -8.07 6.07
N GLY A 89 -10.73 -9.31 6.11
CA GLY A 89 -12.13 -9.64 6.40
C GLY A 89 -12.57 -9.15 7.78
N VAL A 90 -11.73 -9.34 8.80
CA VAL A 90 -11.99 -8.82 10.16
C VAL A 90 -12.06 -7.29 10.14
N LEU A 91 -11.08 -6.61 9.56
CA LEU A 91 -11.04 -5.15 9.49
C LEU A 91 -12.23 -4.56 8.73
N LEU A 92 -12.61 -5.16 7.60
CA LEU A 92 -13.75 -4.72 6.81
C LEU A 92 -15.07 -4.98 7.54
N THR A 93 -15.21 -6.13 8.22
CA THR A 93 -16.43 -6.44 8.99
C THR A 93 -16.56 -5.49 10.18
N TYR A 94 -15.53 -5.35 11.00
CA TYR A 94 -15.55 -4.41 12.14
C TYR A 94 -15.68 -2.95 11.69
N GLY A 95 -15.02 -2.59 10.59
CA GLY A 95 -15.09 -1.26 10.02
C GLY A 95 -16.49 -0.92 9.54
N PHE A 96 -17.05 -1.70 8.61
CA PHE A 96 -18.27 -1.31 7.91
C PHE A 96 -19.55 -1.84 8.54
N TYR A 97 -19.53 -3.02 9.18
CA TYR A 97 -20.72 -3.57 9.84
C TYR A 97 -20.92 -2.95 11.23
N TYR A 98 -19.87 -2.95 12.06
CA TYR A 98 -19.91 -2.38 13.41
C TYR A 98 -19.62 -0.87 13.45
N GLN A 99 -19.45 -0.22 12.30
CA GLN A 99 -19.16 1.21 12.17
C GLN A 99 -17.93 1.68 12.99
N SER A 100 -16.95 0.80 13.21
CA SER A 100 -15.74 1.16 13.94
C SER A 100 -14.85 2.09 13.10
N HIS A 101 -14.78 3.37 13.48
CA HIS A 101 -13.95 4.37 12.79
C HIS A 101 -12.48 3.95 12.70
N LEU A 102 -11.93 3.38 13.78
CA LEU A 102 -10.55 2.87 13.81
C LEU A 102 -10.33 1.75 12.80
N SER A 103 -11.26 0.79 12.73
CA SER A 103 -11.14 -0.35 11.81
C SER A 103 -11.28 0.09 10.34
N GLN A 104 -12.15 1.07 10.05
CA GLN A 104 -12.26 1.69 8.73
C GLN A 104 -10.96 2.40 8.35
N ALA A 105 -10.39 3.20 9.26
CA ALA A 105 -9.14 3.90 9.07
C ALA A 105 -7.99 2.94 8.73
N ILE A 106 -7.82 1.86 9.51
CA ILE A 106 -6.79 0.85 9.26
C ILE A 106 -7.03 0.14 7.92
N SER A 107 -8.29 -0.12 7.55
CA SER A 107 -8.63 -0.72 6.25
C SER A 107 -8.12 0.12 5.07
N PHE A 108 -8.20 1.45 5.16
CA PHE A 108 -7.67 2.34 4.11
C PHE A 108 -6.15 2.28 3.94
N PHE A 109 -5.40 1.94 5.00
CA PHE A 109 -3.97 1.65 4.87
C PHE A 109 -3.73 0.26 4.29
N PHE A 110 -4.38 -0.75 4.86
CA PHE A 110 -4.02 -2.15 4.63
C PHE A 110 -4.52 -2.69 3.28
N PHE A 111 -5.73 -2.31 2.87
CA PHE A 111 -6.37 -2.80 1.65
C PHE A 111 -5.54 -2.54 0.38
N PRO A 112 -5.25 -1.28 0.03
CA PRO A 112 -4.39 -0.99 -1.12
C PRO A 112 -2.95 -1.48 -0.94
N TRP A 113 -2.40 -1.55 0.29
CA TRP A 113 -1.06 -2.10 0.52
C TRP A 113 -1.00 -3.57 0.11
N ALA A 114 -2.00 -4.37 0.49
CA ALA A 114 -2.11 -5.77 0.09
C ALA A 114 -2.19 -5.90 -1.45
N GLY A 115 -2.94 -5.02 -2.12
CA GLY A 115 -3.00 -4.97 -3.58
C GLY A 115 -1.64 -4.67 -4.24
N LEU A 116 -0.89 -3.71 -3.70
CA LEU A 116 0.46 -3.38 -4.20
C LEU A 116 1.46 -4.52 -4.00
N HIS A 117 1.36 -5.24 -2.88
CA HIS A 117 2.18 -6.44 -2.64
C HIS A 117 1.85 -7.53 -3.64
N ALA A 118 0.57 -7.83 -3.84
CA ALA A 118 0.14 -8.81 -4.85
C ALA A 118 0.66 -8.44 -6.25
N LEU A 119 0.53 -7.18 -6.66
CA LEU A 119 1.04 -6.69 -7.95
C LEU A 119 2.57 -6.85 -8.06
N SER A 120 3.30 -6.58 -6.97
CA SER A 120 4.76 -6.76 -6.93
C SER A 120 5.17 -8.22 -7.09
N HIS A 121 4.42 -9.16 -6.48
CA HIS A 121 4.63 -10.60 -6.69
C HIS A 121 4.38 -11.01 -8.14
N VAL A 122 3.29 -10.52 -8.77
CA VAL A 122 2.98 -10.81 -10.18
C VAL A 122 4.07 -10.26 -11.10
N THR A 123 4.53 -9.02 -10.89
CA THR A 123 5.61 -8.45 -11.69
C THR A 123 6.92 -9.19 -11.51
N ALA A 124 7.29 -9.56 -10.27
CA ALA A 124 8.50 -10.34 -10.00
C ALA A 124 8.47 -11.70 -10.71
N ARG A 125 7.34 -12.42 -10.63
CA ARG A 125 7.15 -13.68 -11.37
C ARG A 125 7.30 -13.48 -12.87
N LYS A 126 6.65 -12.45 -13.42
CA LYS A 126 6.74 -12.14 -14.85
C LYS A 126 8.16 -11.82 -15.31
N ILE A 127 8.93 -11.08 -14.50
CA ILE A 127 10.35 -10.80 -14.77
C ILE A 127 11.16 -12.09 -14.81
N LEU A 128 10.94 -13.00 -13.86
CA LEU A 128 11.66 -14.28 -13.76
C LEU A 128 11.28 -15.25 -14.89
N GLU A 129 9.98 -15.41 -15.17
CA GLU A 129 9.45 -16.34 -16.17
C GLU A 129 9.85 -15.89 -17.60
N GLN A 130 9.75 -14.58 -17.89
CA GLN A 130 10.06 -14.03 -19.23
C GLN A 130 11.52 -13.59 -19.37
N LYS A 131 12.35 -13.77 -18.33
CA LYS A 131 13.76 -13.34 -18.28
C LYS A 131 13.97 -11.91 -18.79
N LEU A 132 13.10 -10.99 -18.38
CA LEU A 132 13.12 -9.60 -18.84
C LEU A 132 14.42 -8.91 -18.40
N LYS A 133 15.13 -8.28 -19.35
CA LYS A 133 16.40 -7.57 -19.12
C LYS A 133 16.37 -6.15 -19.67
N GLY A 134 17.31 -5.33 -19.21
CA GLY A 134 17.56 -3.97 -19.67
C GLY A 134 16.30 -3.11 -19.77
N ALA A 135 16.07 -2.56 -20.96
CA ALA A 135 14.95 -1.65 -21.23
C ALA A 135 13.57 -2.30 -21.01
N ALA A 136 13.40 -3.60 -21.31
CA ALA A 136 12.12 -4.28 -21.12
C ALA A 136 11.76 -4.40 -19.62
N ARG A 137 12.78 -4.65 -18.78
CA ARG A 137 12.64 -4.69 -17.32
C ARG A 137 12.35 -3.31 -16.74
N ALA A 138 13.06 -2.28 -17.20
CA ALA A 138 12.79 -0.91 -16.80
C ALA A 138 11.36 -0.47 -17.20
N LEU A 139 10.86 -0.91 -18.37
CA LEU A 139 9.52 -0.59 -18.84
C LEU A 139 8.43 -1.19 -17.94
N ILE A 140 8.54 -2.46 -17.55
CA ILE A 140 7.52 -3.11 -16.71
C ILE A 140 7.48 -2.51 -15.30
N LEU A 141 8.64 -2.23 -14.70
CA LEU A 141 8.75 -1.58 -13.40
C LEU A 141 8.19 -0.15 -13.43
N ARG A 142 8.43 0.58 -14.53
CA ARG A 142 7.84 1.90 -14.75
C ARG A 142 6.31 1.82 -14.87
N ARG A 143 5.76 0.84 -15.60
CA ARG A 143 4.30 0.64 -15.68
C ARG A 143 3.70 0.38 -14.31
N GLN A 144 4.31 -0.50 -13.52
CA GLN A 144 3.87 -0.75 -12.15
C GLN A 144 3.95 0.52 -11.29
N SER A 145 5.00 1.33 -11.45
CA SER A 145 5.16 2.62 -10.74
C SER A 145 4.06 3.62 -11.08
N LEU A 146 3.59 3.62 -12.32
CA LEU A 146 2.46 4.44 -12.72
C LEU A 146 1.16 3.95 -12.08
N ILE A 147 0.92 2.63 -12.06
CA ILE A 147 -0.27 2.05 -11.41
C ILE A 147 -0.30 2.42 -9.93
N THR A 148 0.80 2.20 -9.19
CA THR A 148 0.89 2.55 -7.76
C THR A 148 0.60 4.03 -7.51
N ARG A 149 1.15 4.91 -8.35
CA ARG A 149 0.91 6.36 -8.26
C ARG A 149 -0.53 6.75 -8.59
N LEU A 150 -1.14 6.10 -9.57
CA LEU A 150 -2.52 6.36 -9.95
C LEU A 150 -3.50 5.90 -8.88
N LEU A 151 -3.14 4.89 -8.07
CA LEU A 151 -3.95 4.43 -6.96
C LEU A 151 -3.86 5.35 -5.73
N SER A 152 -2.71 5.98 -5.48
CA SER A 152 -2.49 6.75 -4.25
C SER A 152 -3.46 7.94 -4.10
N LEU A 153 -3.71 8.68 -5.19
CA LEU A 153 -4.59 9.86 -5.15
C LEU A 153 -6.07 9.50 -4.88
N PRO A 154 -6.68 8.55 -5.62
CA PRO A 154 -8.03 8.09 -5.35
C PRO A 154 -8.22 7.58 -3.92
N ILE A 155 -7.25 6.86 -3.35
CA ILE A 155 -7.35 6.35 -1.97
C ILE A 155 -7.42 7.51 -0.98
N LEU A 156 -6.56 8.52 -1.14
CA LEU A 156 -6.55 9.70 -0.25
C LEU A 156 -7.85 10.49 -0.36
N VAL A 157 -8.32 10.74 -1.57
CA VAL A 157 -9.58 11.46 -1.81
C VAL A 157 -10.75 10.68 -1.24
N PHE A 158 -10.83 9.37 -1.51
CA PHE A 158 -11.91 8.53 -1.01
C PHE A 158 -11.91 8.46 0.52
N SER A 159 -10.72 8.36 1.14
CA SER A 159 -10.59 8.37 2.61
C SER A 159 -11.07 9.69 3.22
N ALA A 160 -10.77 10.83 2.58
CA ALA A 160 -11.23 12.15 3.01
C ALA A 160 -12.74 12.33 2.83
N LEU A 161 -13.30 11.91 1.69
CA LEU A 161 -14.73 11.94 1.43
C LEU A 161 -15.50 11.05 2.43
N TRP A 162 -14.97 9.86 2.70
CA TRP A 162 -15.54 8.96 3.69
C TRP A 162 -15.53 9.55 5.09
N GLY A 163 -14.41 10.14 5.50
CA GLY A 163 -14.31 10.86 6.78
C GLY A 163 -15.34 11.97 6.90
N PHE A 164 -15.54 12.76 5.84
CA PHE A 164 -16.57 13.80 5.82
C PHE A 164 -17.99 13.23 5.97
N VAL A 165 -18.32 12.14 5.26
CA VAL A 165 -19.63 11.47 5.40
C VAL A 165 -19.86 10.98 6.83
N GLN A 166 -18.82 10.47 7.49
CA GLN A 166 -18.93 10.01 8.89
C GLN A 166 -19.13 11.19 9.85
N ILE A 167 -18.42 12.29 9.67
CA ILE A 167 -18.61 13.52 10.46
C ILE A 167 -20.05 14.04 10.31
N VAL A 168 -20.57 14.07 9.08
CA VAL A 168 -21.95 14.51 8.83
C VAL A 168 -22.95 13.58 9.49
N LYS A 169 -22.79 12.25 9.36
CA LYS A 169 -23.70 11.28 10.00
C LYS A 169 -23.70 11.39 11.51
N GLY A 170 -22.54 11.54 12.15
CA GLY A 170 -22.42 11.70 13.59
C GLY A 170 -23.03 13.00 14.11
N TYR A 171 -23.23 14.01 13.25
CA TYR A 171 -23.90 15.27 13.63
C TYR A 171 -25.43 15.14 13.67
N TYR A 172 -26.02 14.18 12.95
CA TYR A 172 -27.48 13.98 12.83
C TYR A 172 -28.02 12.82 13.69
N SER A 173 -27.17 12.14 14.47
CA SER A 173 -27.53 11.07 15.42
C SER A 173 -27.46 11.57 16.86
#